data_AF-A0A368JFH1-F1
#
_entry.id   AF-A0A368JFH1-F1
#
_cell.length_a   1.000
_cell.length_b   1.000
_cell.length_c   1.000
_cell.angle_alpha   90.00
_cell.angle_beta   90.00
_cell.angle_gamma   90.00
#
_symmetry.space_group_name_H-M   'P 1'
#
loop_
_entity.id
_entity.type
_entity.pdbx_description
1 polymer ?
#
loop_
_entity_poly.entity_id
_entity_poly.type
_entity_poly.pdbx_seq_one_letter_code
_entity_poly.pdbx_strand_id
1 'polypeptide(L)'
;MWTNSPHSGKTIQAVLLLFWALYFSLVLCSNSTDALKALGLLPANWVFASGNFALVQKVVGIYHSPVWLAGLFYTGVLVWQAVGAVLLWSAFAATVQQTSQYQATAYRALTVTISLWAAFILADEFFLAYEMSGLSATHFSLLIAEIGTLLVFRKN
;
A
#
# COMPACT_ATOMS: atom_id res chain seq x y z
N MET A 1 20.39 32.02 -14.89
CA MET A 1 20.96 31.23 -13.78
C MET A 1 19.81 30.83 -12.88
N TRP A 2 19.25 29.63 -13.06
CA TRP A 2 18.12 29.15 -12.25
C TRP A 2 18.68 28.69 -10.90
N THR A 3 18.30 29.37 -9.81
CA THR A 3 18.70 28.99 -8.46
C THR A 3 17.89 27.76 -8.06
N ASN A 4 18.48 26.57 -8.24
CA ASN A 4 18.02 25.36 -7.57
C ASN A 4 18.16 25.57 -6.05
N SER A 5 17.13 26.13 -5.42
CA SER A 5 17.10 26.23 -3.97
C SER A 5 17.11 24.80 -3.40
N PRO A 6 18.12 24.41 -2.60
CA PRO A 6 18.27 23.04 -2.08
C PRO A 6 17.08 22.57 -1.22
N HIS A 7 16.16 23.48 -0.88
CA HIS A 7 14.94 23.22 -0.13
C HIS A 7 13.80 22.61 -0.97
N SER A 8 13.73 22.87 -2.28
CA SER A 8 12.57 22.46 -3.10
C SER A 8 12.42 20.94 -3.22
N GLY A 9 13.53 20.22 -3.45
CA GLY A 9 13.51 18.76 -3.62
C GLY A 9 13.07 18.01 -2.36
N LYS A 10 13.48 18.47 -1.17
CA LYS A 10 13.10 17.85 0.10
C LYS A 10 11.61 18.06 0.43
N THR A 11 11.05 19.21 0.06
CA THR A 11 9.61 19.47 0.24
C THR A 11 8.78 18.50 -0.59
N ILE A 12 9.14 18.29 -1.86
CA ILE A 12 8.43 17.33 -2.73
C ILE A 12 8.53 15.92 -2.16
N GLN A 13 9.73 15.50 -1.75
CA GLN A 13 9.96 14.21 -1.08
C GLN A 13 9.05 14.01 0.14
N ALA A 14 8.96 15.02 1.01
CA ALA A 14 8.12 14.96 2.20
C ALA A 14 6.63 14.89 1.86
N VAL A 15 6.15 15.68 0.88
CA VAL A 15 4.74 15.66 0.44
C VAL A 15 4.36 14.30 -0.13
N LEU A 16 5.22 13.70 -0.96
CA LEU A 16 4.97 12.38 -1.53
C LEU A 16 4.92 11.30 -0.44
N LEU A 17 5.86 11.31 0.52
CA LEU A 17 5.83 10.36 1.64
C LEU A 17 4.59 10.54 2.53
N LEU A 18 4.19 11.80 2.79
CA LEU A 18 2.97 12.08 3.55
C LEU A 18 1.73 11.55 2.83
N PHE A 19 1.64 11.77 1.52
CA PHE A 19 0.56 11.24 0.69
C PHE A 19 0.47 9.72 0.84
N TRP A 20 1.58 9.00 0.66
CA TRP A 20 1.60 7.55 0.77
C TRP A 20 1.28 7.07 2.19
N ALA A 21 1.81 7.73 3.22
CA ALA A 21 1.53 7.40 4.61
C ALA A 21 0.03 7.52 4.93
N LEU A 22 -0.61 8.60 4.47
CA LEU A 22 -2.06 8.81 4.60
C LEU A 22 -2.84 7.78 3.78
N TYR A 23 -2.46 7.54 2.53
CA TYR A 23 -3.10 6.57 1.65
C TYR A 23 -3.10 5.16 2.27
N PHE A 24 -1.93 4.67 2.69
CA PHE A 24 -1.81 3.36 3.34
C PHE A 24 -2.56 3.30 4.68
N SER A 25 -2.62 4.40 5.43
CA SER A 25 -3.41 4.46 6.66
C SER A 25 -4.90 4.31 6.37
N LEU A 26 -5.42 4.99 5.35
CA LEU A 26 -6.83 4.87 4.93
C LEU A 26 -7.15 3.48 4.40
N VAL A 27 -6.26 2.90 3.59
CA VAL A 27 -6.39 1.52 3.08
C VAL A 27 -6.38 0.52 4.24
N LEU A 28 -5.45 0.66 5.19
CA LEU A 28 -5.39 -0.20 6.37
C LEU A 28 -6.66 -0.08 7.22
N CYS A 29 -7.15 1.13 7.48
CA CYS A 29 -8.36 1.35 8.27
C CYS A 29 -9.59 0.72 7.59
N SER A 30 -9.78 0.97 6.30
CA SER A 30 -10.92 0.44 5.54
C SER A 30 -10.87 -1.09 5.35
N ASN A 31 -9.67 -1.67 5.22
CA ASN A 31 -9.50 -3.12 5.21
C ASN A 31 -9.66 -3.75 6.59
N SER A 32 -9.23 -3.05 7.65
CA SER A 32 -9.43 -3.53 9.02
C SER A 32 -10.93 -3.59 9.36
N THR A 33 -11.72 -2.61 8.91
CA THR A 33 -13.18 -2.65 9.06
C THR A 33 -13.82 -3.81 8.29
N ASP A 34 -13.31 -4.17 7.11
CA ASP A 34 -13.72 -5.37 6.39
C ASP A 34 -13.47 -6.65 7.20
N ALA A 35 -12.28 -6.78 7.79
CA ALA A 35 -11.95 -7.91 8.66
C ALA A 35 -12.84 -7.95 9.91
N LEU A 36 -13.09 -6.80 10.55
CA LEU A 36 -13.99 -6.73 11.71
C LEU A 36 -15.43 -7.10 11.35
N LYS A 37 -15.93 -6.74 10.16
CA LYS A 37 -17.23 -7.20 9.65
C LYS A 37 -17.24 -8.71 9.45
N ALA A 38 -16.19 -9.28 8.84
CA ALA A 38 -16.07 -10.73 8.64
C ALA A 38 -16.04 -11.52 9.95
N LEU A 39 -15.48 -10.93 11.02
CA LEU A 39 -15.45 -11.51 12.36
C LEU A 39 -16.75 -11.28 13.16
N GLY A 40 -17.74 -10.57 12.59
CA GLY A 40 -18.99 -10.23 13.28
C GLY A 40 -18.84 -9.17 14.39
N LEU A 41 -17.70 -8.47 14.43
CA LEU A 41 -17.42 -7.40 15.40
C LEU A 41 -17.97 -6.04 14.96
N LEU A 42 -18.32 -5.90 13.67
CA LEU A 42 -19.03 -4.75 13.12
C LEU A 42 -20.32 -5.18 12.43
N PRO A 43 -21.37 -4.33 12.43
CA PRO A 43 -22.62 -4.66 11.78
C PRO A 43 -22.46 -4.69 10.25
N ALA A 44 -23.29 -5.48 9.58
CA ALA A 44 -23.21 -5.67 8.13
C ALA A 44 -23.41 -4.36 7.34
N ASN A 45 -24.20 -3.42 7.87
CA ASN A 45 -24.46 -2.10 7.29
C ASN A 45 -23.39 -1.05 7.60
N TRP A 46 -22.28 -1.42 8.25
CA TRP A 46 -21.17 -0.49 8.46
C TRP A 46 -20.61 0.00 7.11
N VAL A 47 -20.57 1.32 6.94
CA VAL A 47 -20.36 2.00 5.65
C VAL A 47 -18.89 2.12 5.28
N PHE A 48 -18.04 2.46 6.25
CA PHE A 48 -16.61 2.60 5.99
C PHE A 48 -15.97 1.21 5.97
N ALA A 49 -15.93 0.59 4.79
CA ALA A 49 -15.35 -0.72 4.53
C ALA A 49 -14.88 -0.76 3.07
N SER A 50 -13.75 -1.39 2.79
CA SER A 50 -13.18 -1.38 1.43
C SER A 50 -13.87 -2.34 0.47
N GLY A 51 -14.49 -3.41 0.98
CA GLY A 51 -15.00 -4.53 0.17
C GLY A 51 -13.90 -5.47 -0.34
N ASN A 52 -12.63 -5.21 -0.01
CA ASN A 52 -11.50 -6.00 -0.46
C ASN A 52 -11.49 -7.42 0.12
N PHE A 53 -12.05 -7.64 1.31
CA PHE A 53 -12.10 -9.02 1.85
C PHE A 53 -12.98 -9.92 0.98
N ALA A 54 -14.16 -9.43 0.58
CA ALA A 54 -15.06 -10.14 -0.31
C ALA A 54 -14.41 -10.38 -1.69
N LEU A 55 -13.65 -9.40 -2.20
CA LEU A 55 -12.88 -9.57 -3.42
C LEU A 55 -11.82 -10.67 -3.28
N VAL A 56 -11.06 -10.68 -2.18
CA VAL A 56 -10.07 -11.75 -1.91
C VAL A 56 -10.73 -13.11 -1.82
N GLN A 57 -11.89 -13.24 -1.17
CA GLN A 57 -12.65 -14.49 -1.15
C GLN A 57 -13.03 -14.95 -2.56
N LYS A 58 -13.48 -14.02 -3.41
CA LYS A 58 -13.82 -14.31 -4.81
C LYS A 58 -12.60 -14.79 -5.61
N VAL A 59 -11.47 -14.09 -5.48
CA VAL A 59 -10.23 -14.40 -6.21
C VAL A 59 -9.63 -15.73 -5.76
N VAL A 60 -9.47 -15.93 -4.45
CA VAL A 60 -8.91 -17.17 -3.89
C VAL A 60 -9.82 -18.37 -4.17
N GLY A 61 -11.13 -18.13 -4.29
CA GLY A 61 -12.14 -19.11 -4.63
C GLY A 61 -12.11 -19.62 -6.08
N ILE A 62 -11.33 -19.00 -6.99
CA ILE A 62 -11.22 -19.43 -8.40
C ILE A 62 -10.79 -20.90 -8.52
N TYR A 63 -9.92 -21.35 -7.62
CA TYR A 63 -9.48 -22.74 -7.54
C TYR A 63 -10.25 -23.59 -6.52
N HIS A 64 -11.46 -23.18 -6.13
CA HIS A 64 -12.28 -23.85 -5.11
C HIS A 64 -11.57 -24.03 -3.76
N SER A 65 -10.70 -23.07 -3.43
CA SER A 65 -9.93 -23.07 -2.18
C SER A 65 -10.83 -22.98 -0.95
N PRO A 66 -10.40 -23.51 0.21
CA PRO A 66 -11.15 -23.38 1.45
C PRO A 66 -11.19 -21.92 1.94
N VAL A 67 -12.31 -21.54 2.56
CA VAL A 67 -12.60 -20.14 2.97
C VAL A 67 -11.52 -19.54 3.89
N TRP A 68 -10.91 -20.36 4.76
CA TRP A 68 -9.87 -19.90 5.68
C TRP A 68 -8.63 -19.36 4.94
N LEU A 69 -8.37 -19.83 3.71
CA LEU A 69 -7.21 -19.40 2.93
C LEU A 69 -7.32 -17.93 2.52
N ALA A 70 -8.53 -17.47 2.18
CA ALA A 70 -8.79 -16.05 1.92
C ALA A 70 -8.54 -15.20 3.18
N GLY A 71 -8.95 -15.71 4.36
CA GLY A 71 -8.66 -15.08 5.65
C GLY A 71 -7.17 -14.97 5.93
N LEU A 72 -6.40 -16.01 5.63
CA LEU A 72 -4.94 -16.00 5.78
C LEU A 72 -4.28 -14.96 4.87
N PHE A 73 -4.60 -14.96 3.57
CA PHE A 73 -4.06 -13.98 2.63
C PHE A 73 -4.42 -12.55 3.02
N TYR A 74 -5.69 -12.31 3.39
CA TYR A 74 -6.15 -11.00 3.80
C TYR A 74 -5.46 -10.51 5.09
N THR A 75 -5.23 -11.40 6.05
CA THR A 75 -4.45 -11.09 7.26
C THR A 75 -3.01 -10.72 6.90
N GLY A 76 -2.39 -11.45 5.97
CA GLY A 76 -1.06 -11.10 5.44
C GLY A 76 -1.02 -9.71 4.83
N VAL A 77 -2.02 -9.37 4.02
CA VAL A 77 -2.20 -8.03 3.43
C VAL A 77 -2.35 -6.95 4.50
N LEU A 78 -3.16 -7.16 5.54
CA LEU A 78 -3.33 -6.22 6.64
C LEU A 78 -2.02 -5.95 7.39
N VAL A 79 -1.28 -7.01 7.72
CA VAL A 79 0.02 -6.88 8.39
C VAL A 79 1.00 -6.12 7.50
N TRP A 80 1.05 -6.42 6.20
CA TRP A 80 1.93 -5.74 5.26
C TRP A 80 1.59 -4.25 5.12
N GLN A 81 0.30 -3.91 5.04
CA GLN A 81 -0.17 -2.52 5.02
C GLN A 81 0.17 -1.78 6.32
N ALA A 82 0.02 -2.43 7.48
CA ALA A 82 0.39 -1.85 8.77
C ALA A 82 1.89 -1.55 8.84
N VAL A 83 2.74 -2.50 8.45
CA VAL A 83 4.19 -2.30 8.38
C VAL A 83 4.53 -1.17 7.40
N GLY A 84 3.92 -1.17 6.21
CA GLY A 84 4.11 -0.12 5.20
C GLY A 84 3.74 1.27 5.72
N ALA A 85 2.56 1.42 6.33
CA ALA A 85 2.10 2.69 6.89
C ALA A 85 3.06 3.22 7.97
N VAL A 86 3.49 2.37 8.91
CA VAL A 86 4.44 2.76 9.96
C VAL A 86 5.78 3.21 9.37
N LEU A 87 6.31 2.46 8.39
CA LEU A 87 7.57 2.81 7.75
C LEU A 87 7.47 4.12 6.95
N LEU A 88 6.35 4.36 6.25
CA LEU A 88 6.12 5.60 5.51
C LEU A 88 6.01 6.82 6.44
N TRP A 89 5.30 6.70 7.58
CA TRP A 89 5.27 7.75 8.59
C TRP A 89 6.65 8.03 9.18
N SER A 90 7.43 6.97 9.46
CA SER A 90 8.82 7.10 9.92
C SER A 90 9.70 7.81 8.88
N ALA A 91 9.56 7.47 7.59
CA ALA A 91 10.31 8.09 6.51
C ALA A 91 9.92 9.56 6.31
N PHE A 92 8.63 9.87 6.41
CA PHE A 92 8.12 11.24 6.37
C PHE A 92 8.73 12.09 7.50
N ALA A 93 8.66 11.61 8.74
CA ALA A 93 9.23 12.29 9.89
C ALA A 93 10.74 12.52 9.73
N ALA A 94 11.47 11.48 9.31
CA ALA A 94 12.92 11.55 9.05
C ALA A 94 13.28 12.59 7.97
N THR A 95 12.44 12.73 6.94
CA THR A 95 12.62 13.68 5.83
C THR A 95 12.34 15.11 6.27
N VAL A 96 11.26 15.36 7.02
CA VAL A 96 10.92 16.69 7.57
C VAL A 96 11.98 17.16 8.56
N GLN A 97 12.44 16.26 9.43
CA GLN A 97 13.48 16.54 10.42
C GLN A 97 14.89 16.61 9.80
N GLN A 98 15.03 16.30 8.50
CA GLN A 98 16.30 16.28 7.77
C GLN A 98 17.40 15.44 8.45
N THR A 99 17.00 14.32 9.04
CA THR A 99 17.94 13.38 9.66
C THR A 99 18.95 12.86 8.65
N SER A 100 20.15 12.46 9.07
CA SER A 100 21.17 11.91 8.17
C SER A 100 20.74 10.62 7.45
N GLN A 101 19.74 9.92 7.98
CA GLN A 101 19.25 8.64 7.47
C GLN A 101 17.97 8.74 6.62
N TYR A 102 17.47 9.95 6.33
CA TYR A 102 16.16 10.12 5.69
C TYR A 102 16.01 9.35 4.37
N GLN A 103 17.08 9.29 3.55
CA GLN A 103 17.07 8.52 2.31
C GLN A 103 16.91 7.03 2.59
N ALA A 104 17.72 6.47 3.51
CA ALA A 104 17.66 5.06 3.86
C ALA A 104 16.28 4.65 4.40
N THR A 105 15.66 5.49 5.23
CA THR A 105 14.30 5.25 5.72
C THR A 105 13.25 5.29 4.61
N ALA A 106 13.37 6.24 3.66
CA ALA A 106 12.47 6.32 2.51
C ALA A 106 12.61 5.13 1.56
N TYR A 107 13.84 4.72 1.23
CA TYR A 107 14.10 3.52 0.44
C TYR A 107 13.48 2.29 1.08
N ARG A 108 13.69 2.08 2.39
CA ARG A 108 13.10 0.93 3.10
C ARG A 108 11.58 0.94 3.04
N ALA A 109 10.95 2.09 3.33
CA ALA A 109 9.49 2.21 3.32
C ALA A 109 8.91 1.92 1.93
N LEU A 110 9.44 2.59 0.91
CA LEU A 110 8.99 2.45 -0.47
C LEU A 110 9.27 1.05 -1.04
N THR A 111 10.39 0.41 -0.70
CA THR A 111 10.65 -0.98 -1.12
C THR A 111 9.60 -1.93 -0.54
N VAL A 112 9.23 -1.76 0.74
CA VAL A 112 8.21 -2.61 1.37
C VAL A 112 6.85 -2.42 0.71
N THR A 113 6.44 -1.20 0.39
CA THR A 113 5.13 -0.94 -0.24
C THR A 113 5.11 -1.29 -1.73
N ILE A 114 6.20 -1.04 -2.47
CA ILE A 114 6.38 -1.52 -3.84
C ILE A 114 6.24 -3.04 -3.90
N SER A 115 6.85 -3.75 -2.96
CA SER A 115 6.77 -5.22 -2.91
C SER A 115 5.36 -5.74 -2.63
N LEU A 116 4.52 -4.98 -1.92
CA LEU A 116 3.10 -5.31 -1.76
C LEU A 116 2.36 -5.25 -3.10
N TRP A 117 2.52 -4.18 -3.88
CA TRP A 117 1.86 -4.07 -5.19
C TRP A 117 2.39 -5.10 -6.19
N ALA A 118 3.70 -5.37 -6.17
CA ALA A 118 4.27 -6.45 -6.96
C ALA A 118 3.68 -7.81 -6.59
N ALA A 119 3.49 -8.10 -5.29
CA ALA A 119 2.84 -9.31 -4.84
C ALA A 119 1.37 -9.38 -5.30
N PHE A 120 0.63 -8.27 -5.30
CA PHE A 120 -0.73 -8.24 -5.85
C PHE A 120 -0.75 -8.50 -7.36
N ILE A 121 0.18 -7.96 -8.14
CA ILE A 121 0.25 -8.24 -9.58
C ILE A 121 0.56 -9.72 -9.84
N LEU A 122 1.47 -10.31 -9.07
CA LEU A 122 1.74 -11.76 -9.17
C LEU A 122 0.52 -12.59 -8.77
N ALA A 123 -0.23 -12.17 -7.76
CA ALA A 123 -1.48 -12.81 -7.37
C ALA A 123 -2.56 -12.65 -8.44
N ASP A 124 -2.66 -11.49 -9.09
CA ASP A 124 -3.61 -11.26 -10.19
C ASP A 124 -3.37 -12.23 -11.35
N GLU A 125 -2.10 -12.49 -11.66
CA GLU A 125 -1.71 -13.48 -12.68
C GLU A 125 -2.01 -14.90 -12.19
N PHE A 126 -1.56 -15.25 -10.98
CA PHE A 126 -1.71 -16.61 -10.45
C PHE A 126 -3.18 -17.03 -10.32
N PHE A 127 -4.05 -16.13 -9.87
CA PHE A 127 -5.47 -16.41 -9.72
C PHE A 127 -6.29 -16.04 -10.95
N LEU A 128 -5.69 -15.59 -12.06
CA LEU A 128 -6.42 -15.08 -13.24
C LEU A 128 -7.39 -13.93 -12.90
N ALA A 129 -7.09 -13.17 -11.84
CA ALA A 129 -7.93 -12.06 -11.38
C ALA A 129 -7.90 -10.87 -12.35
N TYR A 130 -6.96 -10.84 -13.31
CA TYR A 130 -6.93 -9.85 -14.39
C TYR A 130 -8.19 -9.88 -15.28
N GLU A 131 -8.93 -10.99 -15.30
CA GLU A 131 -10.22 -11.08 -15.99
C GLU A 131 -11.33 -10.28 -15.27
N MET A 132 -11.11 -9.92 -14.00
CA MET A 132 -11.97 -8.98 -13.29
C MET A 132 -11.63 -7.55 -13.72
N SER A 133 -12.63 -6.85 -14.28
CA SER A 133 -12.44 -5.52 -14.85
C SER A 133 -11.83 -4.53 -13.86
N GLY A 134 -10.72 -3.89 -14.26
CA GLY A 134 -10.11 -2.74 -13.57
C GLY A 134 -9.20 -3.06 -12.38
N LEU A 135 -9.14 -4.31 -11.90
CA LEU A 135 -8.35 -4.66 -10.72
C LEU A 135 -6.84 -4.54 -10.99
N SER A 136 -6.37 -5.23 -12.03
CA SER A 136 -4.95 -5.25 -12.41
C SER A 136 -4.40 -3.85 -12.73
N ALA A 137 -5.18 -3.03 -13.44
CA ALA A 137 -4.80 -1.66 -13.80
C ALA A 137 -4.51 -0.80 -12.55
N THR A 138 -5.24 -1.01 -11.46
CA THR A 138 -5.05 -0.29 -10.19
C THR A 138 -3.71 -0.66 -9.55
N HIS A 139 -3.41 -1.96 -9.43
CA HIS A 139 -2.15 -2.43 -8.84
C HIS A 139 -0.92 -1.96 -9.63
N PHE A 140 -0.97 -2.03 -10.96
CA PHE A 140 0.09 -1.51 -11.82
C PHE A 140 0.28 0.00 -11.66
N SER A 141 -0.81 0.77 -11.61
CA SER A 141 -0.75 2.23 -11.45
C SER A 141 -0.10 2.63 -10.12
N LEU A 142 -0.46 1.94 -9.03
CA LEU A 142 0.11 2.18 -7.70
C LEU A 142 1.59 1.78 -7.65
N LEU A 143 1.96 0.64 -8.24
CA LEU A 143 3.35 0.22 -8.37
C LEU A 143 4.19 1.27 -9.10
N ILE A 144 3.72 1.75 -10.26
CA ILE A 144 4.43 2.75 -11.07
C ILE A 144 4.55 4.07 -10.29
N ALA A 145 3.50 4.50 -9.61
CA ALA A 145 3.51 5.73 -8.82
C ALA A 145 4.50 5.67 -7.65
N GLU A 146 4.63 4.53 -6.98
CA GLU A 146 5.62 4.35 -5.91
C GLU A 146 7.06 4.23 -6.45
N ILE A 147 7.26 3.56 -7.59
CA ILE A 147 8.58 3.57 -8.28
C ILE A 147 8.94 5.01 -8.69
N GLY A 148 8.00 5.78 -9.23
CA GLY A 148 8.18 7.19 -9.53
C GLY A 148 8.59 7.99 -8.29
N THR A 149 7.91 7.74 -7.16
CA THR A 149 8.26 8.35 -5.87
C THR A 149 9.68 7.97 -5.44
N LEU A 150 10.07 6.69 -5.55
CA LEU A 150 11.41 6.20 -5.23
C LEU A 150 12.50 6.90 -6.06
N LEU A 151 12.23 7.14 -7.35
CA LEU A 151 13.17 7.84 -8.23
C LEU A 151 13.40 9.30 -7.82
N VAL A 152 12.43 9.96 -7.16
CA VAL A 152 12.61 11.30 -6.58
C VAL A 152 13.62 11.31 -5.42
N PHE A 153 13.82 10.17 -4.74
CA PHE A 153 14.81 10.03 -3.68
C PHE A 153 16.21 9.64 -4.20
N ARG A 154 16.33 9.26 -5.47
CA ARG A 154 17.61 8.95 -6.11
C ARG A 154 18.44 10.22 -6.21
N LYS A 155 19.60 10.21 -5.56
CA LYS A 155 20.61 11.27 -5.73
C LYS A 155 21.15 11.22 -7.16
N ASN A 156 21.21 12.38 -7.81
CA ASN A 156 22.12 12.61 -8.94
C ASN A 156 23.55 12.78 -8.39
#